data_AF-A0A972Z7K7-F1
#
_entry.id   AF-A0A972Z7K7-F1
#
_cell.length_a   1.000
_cell.length_b   1.000
_cell.length_c   1.000
_cell.angle_alpha   90.00
_cell.angle_beta   90.00
_cell.angle_gamma   90.00
#
_symmetry.space_group_name_H-M   'P 1'
#
loop_
_entity.id
_entity.type
_entity.pdbx_description
1 polymer ?
#
loop_
_entity_poly.entity_id
_entity_poly.type
_entity_poly.pdbx_seq_one_letter_code
_entity_poly.pdbx_strand_id
1 'polypeptide(L)'
;MKRLIVKKDLLPSIKNEQKFINAIQLSRILGALHYNKIILSKMDKENNLNPSIQLYLLLNHAAVLYEGIKRFKRLEAKLKNLESYNENYDKIEKVSREIENKGSFYNKVFCKVNNKIAFHYDKGDIKDVFKTYVDDCSKEHGDVILVTGKTRVLKDANYALADNMNIHYVLKYIKGKNLSDRDKFVIMAKELLSLSKLFCEILEDVIPELIQGYCELKKDT
;
A
#
# COMPACT_ATOMS: atom_id res chain seq x y z
N MET A 1 -30.95 -3.30 9.47
CA MET A 1 -29.51 -3.49 9.14
C MET A 1 -29.31 -4.93 8.65
N LYS A 2 -28.40 -5.19 7.69
CA LYS A 2 -28.08 -6.57 7.27
C LYS A 2 -26.89 -7.09 8.10
N ARG A 3 -27.00 -8.29 8.67
CA ARG A 3 -25.95 -8.95 9.45
C ARG A 3 -25.48 -10.20 8.71
N LEU A 4 -24.18 -10.38 8.63
CA LEU A 4 -23.58 -11.64 8.19
C LEU A 4 -23.32 -12.49 9.44
N ILE A 5 -23.92 -13.68 9.50
CA ILE A 5 -23.85 -14.57 10.67
C ILE A 5 -23.24 -15.88 10.24
N VAL A 6 -22.24 -16.37 10.98
CA VAL A 6 -21.67 -17.71 10.75
C VAL A 6 -22.70 -18.77 11.14
N LYS A 7 -22.89 -19.77 10.28
CA LYS A 7 -23.82 -20.88 10.55
C LYS A 7 -23.38 -21.64 11.79
N LYS A 8 -24.32 -21.87 12.72
CA LYS A 8 -24.02 -22.37 14.08
C LYS A 8 -23.36 -23.74 14.09
N ASP A 9 -23.76 -24.61 13.16
CA ASP A 9 -23.21 -25.95 12.93
C ASP A 9 -21.74 -25.94 12.48
N LEU A 10 -21.29 -24.85 11.83
CA LEU A 10 -19.92 -24.71 11.34
C LEU A 10 -18.98 -24.03 12.34
N LEU A 11 -19.49 -23.38 13.40
CA LEU A 11 -18.66 -22.67 14.38
C LEU A 11 -17.50 -23.50 14.97
N PRO A 12 -17.66 -24.79 15.32
CA PRO A 12 -16.57 -25.58 15.89
C PRO A 12 -15.44 -25.86 14.87
N SER A 13 -15.77 -26.03 13.59
CA SER A 13 -14.82 -26.43 12.53
C SER A 13 -14.18 -25.24 11.83
N ILE A 14 -14.87 -24.10 11.74
CA ILE A 14 -14.47 -22.95 10.91
C ILE A 14 -13.12 -22.33 11.28
N LYS A 15 -12.70 -22.48 12.54
CA LYS A 15 -11.38 -22.03 13.03
C LYS A 15 -10.21 -22.76 12.37
N ASN A 16 -10.45 -23.93 11.78
CA ASN A 16 -9.47 -24.74 11.06
C ASN A 16 -9.69 -24.71 9.54
N GLU A 17 -10.76 -24.08 9.07
CA GLU A 17 -11.14 -24.01 7.66
C GLU A 17 -10.27 -22.99 6.93
N GLN A 18 -9.31 -23.48 6.14
CA GLN A 18 -8.33 -22.64 5.47
C GLN A 18 -9.00 -21.61 4.52
N LYS A 19 -10.10 -21.99 3.86
CA LYS A 19 -10.86 -21.10 2.97
C LYS A 19 -11.41 -19.90 3.74
N PHE A 20 -11.99 -20.15 4.93
CA PHE A 20 -12.51 -19.10 5.79
C PHE A 20 -11.40 -18.23 6.39
N ILE A 21 -10.31 -18.84 6.88
CA ILE A 21 -9.14 -18.09 7.40
C ILE A 21 -8.58 -17.14 6.33
N ASN A 22 -8.46 -17.61 5.07
CA ASN A 22 -8.01 -16.79 3.96
C ASN A 22 -8.95 -15.61 3.72
N ALA A 23 -10.27 -15.84 3.75
CA ALA A 23 -11.26 -14.77 3.59
C ALA A 23 -11.13 -13.70 4.68
N ILE A 24 -10.94 -14.09 5.94
CA ILE A 24 -10.72 -13.15 7.05
C ILE A 24 -9.44 -12.35 6.85
N GLN A 25 -8.34 -12.99 6.42
CA GLN A 25 -7.09 -12.30 6.13
C GLN A 25 -7.24 -11.27 5.01
N LEU A 26 -7.86 -11.66 3.90
CA LEU A 26 -8.14 -10.77 2.77
C LEU A 26 -9.09 -9.63 3.18
N SER A 27 -10.09 -9.91 4.01
CA SER A 27 -11.01 -8.89 4.55
C SER A 27 -10.29 -7.86 5.41
N ARG A 28 -9.31 -8.28 6.22
CA ARG A 28 -8.48 -7.35 7.01
C ARG A 28 -7.63 -6.44 6.11
N ILE A 29 -7.08 -6.99 5.02
CA ILE A 29 -6.34 -6.21 4.02
C ILE A 29 -7.27 -5.20 3.34
N LEU A 30 -8.42 -5.66 2.84
CA LEU A 30 -9.42 -4.79 2.19
C LEU A 30 -9.86 -3.65 3.12
N GLY A 31 -10.18 -3.98 4.37
CA GLY A 31 -10.56 -2.99 5.38
C GLY A 31 -9.46 -1.94 5.64
N ALA A 32 -8.20 -2.38 5.75
CA ALA A 32 -7.06 -1.47 5.93
C ALA A 32 -6.84 -0.56 4.70
N LEU A 33 -6.98 -1.10 3.48
CA LEU A 33 -6.88 -0.32 2.25
C LEU A 33 -7.98 0.74 2.15
N HIS A 34 -9.23 0.38 2.46
CA HIS A 34 -10.35 1.31 2.49
C HIS A 34 -10.15 2.42 3.51
N TYR A 35 -9.75 2.07 4.74
CA TYR A 35 -9.49 3.05 5.79
C TYR A 35 -8.41 4.05 5.38
N ASN A 36 -7.27 3.55 4.88
CA ASN A 36 -6.17 4.41 4.44
C ASN A 36 -6.56 5.29 3.25
N LYS A 37 -7.36 4.76 2.30
CA LYS A 37 -7.88 5.54 1.17
C LYS A 37 -8.81 6.67 1.63
N ILE A 38 -9.70 6.41 2.59
CA ILE A 38 -10.58 7.43 3.17
C ILE A 38 -9.74 8.53 3.81
N ILE A 39 -8.73 8.17 4.62
CA ILE A 39 -7.86 9.16 5.25
C ILE A 39 -7.16 9.99 4.16
N LEU A 40 -6.50 9.36 3.18
CA LEU A 40 -5.82 10.07 2.10
C LEU A 40 -6.76 11.04 1.36
N SER A 41 -8.02 10.63 1.10
CA SER A 41 -9.01 11.47 0.44
C SER A 41 -9.51 12.66 1.28
N LYS A 42 -9.50 12.52 2.62
CA LYS A 42 -9.83 13.63 3.53
C LYS A 42 -8.69 14.64 3.60
N MET A 43 -7.45 14.18 3.48
CA MET A 43 -6.27 15.05 3.52
C MET A 43 -6.18 16.01 2.33
N ASP A 44 -6.59 15.55 1.14
CA ASP A 44 -6.59 16.37 -0.10
C ASP A 44 -7.57 17.55 -0.02
N LYS A 45 -8.59 17.47 0.86
CA LYS A 45 -9.61 18.52 1.02
C LYS A 45 -9.25 19.58 2.05
N GLU A 46 -8.37 19.29 3.01
CA GLU A 46 -8.09 20.17 4.15
C GLU A 46 -6.89 21.11 3.92
N ASN A 47 -6.19 21.02 2.77
CA ASN A 47 -5.13 21.92 2.26
C ASN A 47 -3.97 22.34 3.21
N ASN A 48 -3.92 21.87 4.46
CA ASN A 48 -2.97 22.36 5.48
C ASN A 48 -2.35 21.23 6.32
N LEU A 49 -2.23 20.02 5.78
CA LEU A 49 -1.68 18.90 6.54
C LEU A 49 -0.16 18.81 6.46
N ASN A 50 0.44 18.50 7.60
CA ASN A 50 1.86 18.25 7.77
C ASN A 50 2.35 17.19 6.75
N PRO A 51 3.34 17.50 5.89
CA PRO A 51 3.91 16.56 4.92
C PRO A 51 4.35 15.22 5.52
N SER A 52 4.84 15.21 6.76
CA SER A 52 5.23 13.99 7.48
C SER A 52 4.07 13.01 7.66
N ILE A 53 2.88 13.52 7.97
CA ILE A 53 1.68 12.68 8.16
C ILE A 53 1.22 12.12 6.82
N GLN A 54 1.26 12.94 5.76
CA GLN A 54 0.90 12.50 4.41
C GLN A 54 1.85 11.40 3.92
N LEU A 55 3.15 11.60 4.13
CA LEU A 55 4.17 10.61 3.82
C LEU A 55 3.93 9.30 4.60
N TYR A 56 3.77 9.37 5.92
CA TYR A 56 3.50 8.19 6.75
C TYR A 56 2.30 7.38 6.25
N LEU A 57 1.19 8.04 5.93
CA LEU A 57 -0.02 7.37 5.47
C LEU A 57 0.14 6.74 4.08
N LEU A 58 0.87 7.40 3.18
CA LEU A 58 1.20 6.82 1.88
C LEU A 58 2.11 5.60 2.03
N LEU A 59 3.14 5.68 2.87
CA LEU A 59 4.03 4.56 3.15
C LEU A 59 3.26 3.37 3.74
N ASN A 60 2.37 3.63 4.70
CA ASN A 60 1.52 2.61 5.31
C ASN A 60 0.53 2.01 4.28
N HIS A 61 -0.14 2.85 3.48
CA HIS A 61 -1.02 2.37 2.41
C HIS A 61 -0.25 1.50 1.42
N ALA A 62 0.96 1.92 1.06
CA ALA A 62 1.79 1.18 0.13
C ALA A 62 2.17 -0.21 0.67
N ALA A 63 2.60 -0.23 1.92
CA ALA A 63 2.89 -1.44 2.67
C ALA A 63 1.73 -2.44 2.72
N VAL A 64 0.53 -1.98 3.12
CA VAL A 64 -0.66 -2.83 3.21
C VAL A 64 -1.02 -3.41 1.83
N LEU A 65 -0.95 -2.57 0.79
CA LEU A 65 -1.24 -3.02 -0.57
C LEU A 65 -0.21 -4.06 -1.04
N TYR A 66 1.08 -3.88 -0.70
CA TYR A 66 2.14 -4.78 -1.13
C TYR A 66 1.98 -6.17 -0.51
N GLU A 67 1.79 -6.22 0.82
CA GLU A 67 1.52 -7.48 1.50
C GLU A 67 0.18 -8.08 1.08
N GLY A 68 -0.82 -7.25 0.75
CA GLY A 68 -2.09 -7.68 0.19
C GLY A 68 -1.92 -8.44 -1.13
N ILE A 69 -1.27 -7.82 -2.11
CA ILE A 69 -0.99 -8.41 -3.42
C ILE A 69 -0.16 -9.68 -3.29
N LYS A 70 0.90 -9.65 -2.48
CA LYS A 70 1.76 -10.81 -2.20
C LYS A 70 0.99 -11.96 -1.56
N ARG A 71 0.08 -11.66 -0.62
CA ARG A 71 -0.79 -12.67 0.01
C ARG A 71 -1.76 -13.25 -1.01
N PHE A 72 -2.41 -12.42 -1.81
CA PHE A 72 -3.32 -12.87 -2.88
C PHE A 72 -2.61 -13.81 -3.86
N LYS A 73 -1.41 -13.43 -4.32
CA LYS A 73 -0.60 -14.27 -5.22
C LYS A 73 -0.24 -15.64 -4.63
N ARG A 74 0.09 -15.71 -3.34
CA ARG A 74 0.31 -17.00 -2.65
C ARG A 74 -0.95 -17.87 -2.57
N LEU A 75 -2.12 -17.25 -2.62
CA LEU A 75 -3.41 -17.94 -2.58
C LEU A 75 -3.98 -18.24 -3.97
N GLU A 76 -3.41 -17.67 -5.03
CA GLU A 76 -3.95 -17.67 -6.39
C GLU A 76 -4.39 -19.05 -6.88
N ALA A 77 -3.56 -20.08 -6.71
CA ALA A 77 -3.91 -21.45 -7.10
C ALA A 77 -5.20 -21.98 -6.45
N LYS A 78 -5.52 -21.51 -5.24
CA LYS A 78 -6.76 -21.86 -4.51
C LYS A 78 -7.95 -21.00 -4.94
N LEU A 79 -7.70 -19.83 -5.52
CA LEU A 79 -8.72 -18.87 -5.94
C LEU A 79 -9.17 -19.08 -7.40
N LYS A 80 -8.33 -19.68 -8.25
CA LYS A 80 -8.63 -19.91 -9.68
C LYS A 80 -9.95 -20.65 -9.98
N ASN A 81 -10.43 -21.45 -9.03
CA ASN A 81 -11.67 -22.21 -9.19
C ASN A 81 -12.93 -21.40 -8.81
N LEU A 82 -12.77 -20.17 -8.32
CA LEU A 82 -13.87 -19.29 -7.98
C LEU A 82 -14.43 -18.61 -9.23
N GLU A 83 -15.74 -18.45 -9.31
CA GLU A 83 -16.40 -17.75 -10.41
C GLU A 83 -15.94 -16.29 -10.46
N SER A 84 -15.93 -15.62 -9.30
CA SER A 84 -15.44 -14.24 -9.12
C SER A 84 -13.99 -14.04 -9.57
N TYR A 85 -13.14 -15.08 -9.46
CA TYR A 85 -11.77 -15.01 -9.96
C TYR A 85 -11.75 -14.91 -11.50
N ASN A 86 -12.58 -15.72 -12.16
CA ASN A 86 -12.66 -15.75 -13.63
C ASN A 86 -13.31 -14.47 -14.16
N GLU A 87 -14.37 -13.98 -13.50
CA GLU A 87 -14.99 -12.69 -13.82
C GLU A 87 -14.01 -11.52 -13.68
N ASN A 88 -13.09 -11.59 -12.71
CA ASN A 88 -12.06 -10.57 -12.48
C ASN A 88 -10.72 -10.87 -13.19
N TYR A 89 -10.68 -11.85 -14.12
CA TYR A 89 -9.43 -12.32 -14.70
C TYR A 89 -8.58 -11.19 -15.30
N ASP A 90 -9.18 -10.30 -16.08
CA ASP A 90 -8.47 -9.16 -16.71
C ASP A 90 -7.86 -8.22 -15.66
N LYS A 91 -8.57 -7.97 -14.56
CA LYS A 91 -8.08 -7.11 -13.46
C LYS A 91 -6.93 -7.79 -12.73
N ILE A 92 -7.05 -9.09 -12.46
CA ILE A 92 -6.00 -9.90 -11.84
C ILE A 92 -4.77 -9.94 -12.74
N GLU A 93 -4.95 -10.14 -14.04
CA GLU A 93 -3.87 -10.14 -15.01
C GLU A 93 -3.18 -8.76 -15.04
N LYS A 94 -3.93 -7.67 -15.02
CA LYS A 94 -3.38 -6.31 -14.94
C LYS A 94 -2.52 -6.10 -13.68
N VAL A 95 -3.00 -6.52 -12.50
CA VAL A 95 -2.19 -6.49 -11.26
C VAL A 95 -0.94 -7.37 -11.40
N SER A 96 -1.06 -8.53 -12.04
CA SER A 96 0.05 -9.47 -12.26
C SER A 96 1.14 -8.88 -13.15
N ARG A 97 0.74 -8.27 -14.26
CA ARG A 97 1.66 -7.60 -15.19
C ARG A 97 2.40 -6.44 -14.53
N GLU A 98 1.76 -5.69 -13.64
CA GLU A 98 2.46 -4.68 -12.82
C GLU A 98 3.59 -5.31 -11.98
N ILE A 99 3.38 -6.49 -11.40
CA ILE A 99 4.39 -7.17 -10.57
C ILE A 99 5.52 -7.76 -11.41
N GLU A 100 5.21 -8.32 -12.58
CA GLU A 100 6.19 -9.03 -13.42
C GLU A 100 7.06 -8.06 -14.24
N ASN A 101 6.51 -6.92 -14.64
CA ASN A 101 7.22 -5.93 -15.43
C ASN A 101 8.24 -5.17 -14.55
N LYS A 102 9.54 -5.43 -14.74
CA LYS A 102 10.63 -4.70 -14.04
C LYS A 102 10.57 -3.18 -14.21
N GLY A 103 9.94 -2.70 -15.28
CA GLY A 103 9.77 -1.30 -15.60
C GLY A 103 8.53 -0.64 -15.00
N SER A 104 7.65 -1.37 -14.30
CA SER A 104 6.38 -0.89 -13.76
C SER A 104 6.54 0.05 -12.57
N PHE A 105 5.43 0.70 -12.19
CA PHE A 105 5.36 1.46 -10.94
C PHE A 105 5.61 0.54 -9.72
N TYR A 106 5.05 -0.67 -9.75
CA TYR A 106 5.21 -1.66 -8.70
C TYR A 106 6.70 -1.93 -8.38
N ASN A 107 7.50 -2.27 -9.38
CA ASN A 107 8.90 -2.65 -9.16
C ASN A 107 9.82 -1.46 -8.91
N LYS A 108 9.54 -0.32 -9.54
CA LYS A 108 10.40 0.86 -9.40
C LYS A 108 10.22 1.59 -8.08
N VAL A 109 8.98 1.69 -7.60
CA VAL A 109 8.63 2.59 -6.50
C VAL A 109 8.06 1.80 -5.34
N PHE A 110 6.95 1.11 -5.58
CA PHE A 110 6.13 0.50 -4.54
C PHE A 110 6.83 -0.62 -3.75
N CYS A 111 7.49 -1.54 -4.45
CA CYS A 111 8.28 -2.62 -3.85
C CYS A 111 9.43 -2.07 -2.99
N LYS A 112 10.05 -0.95 -3.40
CA LYS A 112 11.13 -0.31 -2.64
C LYS A 112 10.62 0.37 -1.38
N VAL A 113 9.47 1.04 -1.45
CA VAL A 113 8.81 1.62 -0.28
C VAL A 113 8.60 0.55 0.79
N ASN A 114 8.04 -0.61 0.41
CA ASN A 114 7.82 -1.68 1.37
C ASN A 114 9.13 -2.28 1.90
N ASN A 115 10.07 -2.62 1.01
CA ASN A 115 11.28 -3.35 1.39
C ASN A 115 12.34 -2.50 2.10
N LYS A 116 12.31 -1.16 2.01
CA LYS A 116 13.33 -0.29 2.61
C LYS A 116 12.82 0.82 3.52
N ILE A 117 11.55 1.24 3.40
CA ILE A 117 11.08 2.47 4.07
C ILE A 117 9.97 2.19 5.10
N ALA A 118 8.96 1.40 4.77
CA ALA A 118 7.75 1.32 5.59
C ALA A 118 7.92 0.48 6.88
N PHE A 119 8.74 -0.57 6.85
CA PHE A 119 8.85 -1.52 7.97
C PHE A 119 10.27 -2.00 8.28
N HIS A 120 11.27 -1.44 7.61
CA HIS A 120 12.66 -1.86 7.76
C HIS A 120 13.48 -0.73 8.38
N TYR A 121 13.84 -0.92 9.65
CA TYR A 121 14.75 -0.04 10.39
C TYR A 121 16.19 -0.58 10.38
N ASP A 122 16.52 -1.44 9.41
CA ASP A 122 17.83 -2.07 9.34
C ASP A 122 18.92 -1.05 9.00
N LYS A 123 20.08 -1.19 9.65
CA LYS A 123 21.21 -0.28 9.48
C LYS A 123 21.71 -0.22 8.03
N GLY A 124 21.63 -1.33 7.29
CA GLY A 124 21.99 -1.41 5.88
C GLY A 124 21.04 -0.59 5.00
N ASP A 125 19.73 -0.74 5.19
CA ASP A 125 18.73 0.00 4.41
C ASP A 125 18.81 1.50 4.66
N ILE A 126 18.99 1.92 5.92
CA ILE A 126 19.17 3.33 6.29
C ILE A 126 20.42 3.91 5.60
N LYS A 127 21.53 3.17 5.59
CA LYS A 127 22.77 3.61 4.91
C LYS A 127 22.58 3.81 3.41
N ASP A 128 21.85 2.91 2.74
CA ASP A 128 21.61 3.01 1.30
C ASP A 128 20.74 4.22 0.94
N VAL A 129 19.70 4.47 1.73
CA VAL A 129 18.82 5.65 1.59
C VAL A 129 19.63 6.93 1.80
N PHE A 130 20.45 6.98 2.86
CA PHE A 130 21.30 8.13 3.16
C PHE A 130 22.35 8.40 2.07
N LYS A 131 23.05 7.36 1.61
CA LYS A 131 24.05 7.48 0.55
C LYS A 131 23.44 8.07 -0.71
N THR A 132 22.27 7.56 -1.11
CA THR A 132 21.53 8.12 -2.25
C THR A 132 21.27 9.61 -2.09
N TYR A 133 20.72 10.00 -0.94
CA TYR A 133 20.36 11.39 -0.66
C TYR A 133 21.57 12.31 -0.84
N VAL A 134 22.70 11.94 -0.22
CA VAL A 134 23.94 12.72 -0.29
C VAL A 134 24.52 12.76 -1.71
N ASP A 135 24.57 11.60 -2.39
CA ASP A 135 25.10 11.50 -3.75
C ASP A 135 24.30 12.39 -4.73
N ASP A 136 23.00 12.51 -4.54
CA ASP A 136 22.13 13.31 -5.40
C ASP A 136 22.24 14.81 -5.10
N CYS A 137 22.25 15.23 -3.84
CA CYS A 137 22.51 16.63 -3.47
C CYS A 137 23.91 17.09 -3.92
N SER A 138 24.91 16.21 -3.89
CA SER A 138 26.29 16.55 -4.27
C SER A 138 26.47 16.80 -5.77
N LYS A 139 25.62 16.20 -6.62
CA LYS A 139 25.66 16.40 -8.09
C LYS A 139 25.25 17.81 -8.52
N GLU A 140 24.54 18.54 -7.65
CA GLU A 140 24.07 19.89 -7.92
C GLU A 140 25.12 20.96 -7.56
N HIS A 141 26.35 20.56 -7.21
CA HIS A 141 27.48 21.44 -6.86
C HIS A 141 27.19 22.46 -5.75
N GLY A 142 26.27 22.13 -4.83
CA GLY A 142 25.94 22.93 -3.65
C GLY A 142 26.23 22.21 -2.34
N ASP A 143 26.08 22.92 -1.22
CA ASP A 143 26.13 22.32 0.11
C ASP A 143 25.03 21.27 0.29
N VAL A 144 25.35 20.16 0.95
CA VAL A 144 24.37 19.11 1.26
C VAL A 144 23.49 19.58 2.43
N ILE A 145 22.31 20.11 2.11
CA ILE A 145 21.31 20.48 3.11
C ILE A 145 20.60 19.20 3.58
N LEU A 146 20.88 18.75 4.81
CA LEU A 146 20.26 17.54 5.37
C LEU A 146 18.79 17.76 5.78
N VAL A 147 18.46 18.96 6.28
CA VAL A 147 17.10 19.27 6.72
C VAL A 147 16.69 20.67 6.30
N THR A 148 15.45 20.80 5.85
CA THR A 148 14.80 22.07 5.50
C THR A 148 13.61 22.27 6.43
N GLY A 149 13.65 23.30 7.27
CA GLY A 149 12.56 23.56 8.21
C GLY A 149 12.74 24.80 9.06
N LYS A 150 11.62 25.32 9.58
CA LYS A 150 11.59 26.48 10.49
C LYS A 150 11.81 26.10 11.97
N THR A 151 11.91 24.81 12.28
CA THR A 151 11.94 24.31 13.65
C THR A 151 13.35 24.43 14.23
N ARG A 152 13.48 25.03 15.42
CA ARG A 152 14.74 25.06 16.20
C ARG A 152 14.88 23.85 17.13
N VAL A 153 13.88 22.97 17.18
CA VAL A 153 13.83 21.83 18.11
C VAL A 153 14.53 20.64 17.48
N LEU A 154 15.57 20.12 18.15
CA LEU A 154 16.39 19.01 17.65
C LEU A 154 15.56 17.77 17.27
N LYS A 155 14.49 17.49 18.01
CA LYS A 155 13.59 16.34 17.77
C LYS A 155 12.83 16.46 16.44
N ASP A 156 12.29 17.64 16.15
CA ASP A 156 11.53 17.89 14.92
C ASP A 156 12.46 17.92 13.69
N ALA A 157 13.70 18.41 13.87
CA ALA A 157 14.74 18.32 12.85
C ALA A 157 15.08 16.85 12.51
N ASN A 158 15.13 15.94 13.50
CA ASN A 158 15.40 14.52 13.24
C ASN A 158 14.28 13.86 12.41
N TYR A 159 13.02 14.22 12.66
CA TYR A 159 11.89 13.70 11.88
C TYR A 159 11.88 14.26 10.46
N ALA A 160 12.09 15.56 10.30
CA ALA A 160 12.17 16.19 8.98
C ALA A 160 13.34 15.64 8.15
N LEU A 161 14.45 15.27 8.79
CA LEU A 161 15.59 14.63 8.12
C LEU A 161 15.19 13.26 7.54
N ALA A 162 14.54 12.42 8.35
CA ALA A 162 14.07 11.12 7.92
C ALA A 162 13.05 11.23 6.77
N ASP A 163 12.13 12.18 6.86
CA ASP A 163 11.12 12.42 5.82
C ASP A 163 11.74 12.89 4.50
N ASN A 164 12.66 13.87 4.55
CA ASN A 164 13.37 14.37 3.37
C ASN A 164 14.14 13.25 2.66
N MET A 165 14.87 12.43 3.43
CA MET A 165 15.60 11.28 2.90
C MET A 165 14.67 10.26 2.21
N ASN A 166 13.56 9.93 2.86
CA ASN A 166 12.57 8.98 2.32
C ASN A 166 11.93 9.50 1.04
N ILE A 167 11.51 10.77 1.03
CA ILE A 167 10.93 11.42 -0.16
C ILE A 167 11.92 11.35 -1.32
N HIS A 168 13.15 11.84 -1.12
CA HIS A 168 14.16 11.86 -2.18
C HIS A 168 14.42 10.46 -2.75
N TYR A 169 14.60 9.47 -1.86
CA TYR A 169 14.85 8.10 -2.26
C TYR A 169 13.71 7.50 -3.08
N VAL A 170 12.46 7.81 -2.77
CA VAL A 170 11.29 7.32 -3.51
C VAL A 170 11.14 8.04 -4.84
N LEU A 171 11.23 9.37 -4.84
CA LEU A 171 10.95 10.19 -6.00
C LEU A 171 11.96 10.01 -7.14
N LYS A 172 13.22 9.65 -6.85
CA LYS A 172 14.22 9.37 -7.90
C LYS A 172 13.84 8.21 -8.83
N TYR A 173 12.94 7.33 -8.40
CA TYR A 173 12.49 6.19 -9.19
C TYR A 173 11.30 6.52 -10.12
N ILE A 174 10.74 7.73 -9.99
CA ILE A 174 9.65 8.22 -10.83
C ILE A 174 10.26 8.92 -12.04
N LYS A 175 9.98 8.39 -13.24
CA LYS A 175 10.54 8.89 -14.51
C LYS A 175 10.00 10.29 -14.83
N GLY A 176 10.90 11.23 -15.14
CA GLY A 176 10.57 12.55 -15.68
C GLY A 176 11.68 13.54 -15.38
N LYS A 177 12.50 13.88 -16.40
CA LYS A 177 13.73 14.67 -16.20
C LYS A 177 13.49 16.09 -15.65
N ASN A 178 12.26 16.62 -15.72
CA ASN A 178 11.91 17.98 -15.36
C ASN A 178 10.68 18.08 -14.42
N LEU A 179 10.33 17.01 -13.69
CA LEU A 179 9.20 17.05 -12.76
C LEU A 179 9.65 17.58 -11.39
N SER A 180 8.85 18.47 -10.81
CA SER A 180 9.03 18.88 -9.42
C SER A 180 8.77 17.71 -8.48
N ASP A 181 9.32 17.76 -7.27
CA ASP A 181 9.09 16.71 -6.27
C ASP A 181 7.61 16.58 -5.89
N ARG A 182 6.90 17.72 -5.88
CA ARG A 182 5.44 17.74 -5.71
C ARG A 182 4.73 16.95 -6.81
N ASP A 183 5.10 17.15 -8.07
CA ASP A 183 4.46 16.45 -9.20
C ASP A 183 4.75 14.96 -9.17
N LYS A 184 6.00 14.58 -8.86
CA LYS A 184 6.38 13.18 -8.70
C LYS A 184 5.58 12.52 -7.56
N PHE A 185 5.39 13.22 -6.45
CA PHE A 185 4.58 12.73 -5.34
C PHE A 185 3.10 12.55 -5.71
N VAL A 186 2.52 13.49 -6.45
CA VAL A 186 1.15 13.38 -6.97
C VAL A 186 1.01 12.17 -7.91
N ILE A 187 1.98 11.95 -8.80
CA ILE A 187 2.01 10.77 -9.67
C ILE A 187 2.04 9.49 -8.84
N MET A 188 2.94 9.43 -7.84
CA MET A 188 3.02 8.28 -6.93
C MET A 188 1.69 7.99 -6.23
N ALA A 189 1.07 9.01 -5.65
CA ALA A 189 -0.19 8.85 -4.93
C ALA A 189 -1.30 8.36 -5.88
N LYS A 190 -1.39 8.91 -7.09
CA LYS A 190 -2.37 8.49 -8.10
C LYS A 190 -2.17 7.04 -8.53
N GLU A 191 -0.94 6.65 -8.86
CA GLU A 191 -0.62 5.27 -9.28
C GLU A 191 -0.92 4.28 -8.14
N LEU A 192 -0.54 4.63 -6.91
CA LEU A 192 -0.80 3.82 -5.74
C LEU A 192 -2.30 3.63 -5.49
N LEU A 193 -3.07 4.71 -5.54
CA LEU A 193 -4.52 4.67 -5.35
C LEU A 193 -5.25 3.95 -6.49
N SER A 194 -4.73 4.05 -7.72
CA SER A 194 -5.24 3.33 -8.90
C SER A 194 -5.08 1.82 -8.73
N LEU A 195 -3.86 1.37 -8.40
CA LEU A 195 -3.58 -0.05 -8.13
C LEU A 195 -4.38 -0.56 -6.92
N SER A 196 -4.47 0.25 -5.86
CA SER A 196 -5.28 -0.07 -4.67
C SER A 196 -6.75 -0.26 -5.00
N LYS A 197 -7.34 0.64 -5.80
CA LYS A 197 -8.73 0.53 -6.24
C LYS A 197 -8.96 -0.78 -7.00
N LEU A 198 -8.12 -1.06 -7.99
CA LEU A 198 -8.20 -2.28 -8.78
C LEU A 198 -8.15 -3.53 -7.90
N PHE A 199 -7.24 -3.54 -6.93
CA PHE A 199 -7.09 -4.67 -6.02
C PHE A 199 -8.27 -4.79 -5.04
N CYS A 200 -8.81 -3.68 -4.54
CA CYS A 200 -9.98 -3.70 -3.67
C CYS A 200 -11.20 -4.32 -4.38
N GLU A 201 -11.46 -3.95 -5.64
CA GLU A 201 -12.56 -4.51 -6.43
C GLU A 201 -12.43 -6.04 -6.56
N ILE A 202 -11.22 -6.56 -6.83
CA ILE A 202 -10.97 -8.01 -6.89
C ILE A 202 -11.32 -8.67 -5.54
N LEU A 203 -10.91 -8.06 -4.43
CA LEU A 203 -11.15 -8.61 -3.10
C LEU A 203 -12.63 -8.55 -2.71
N GLU A 204 -13.35 -7.49 -3.08
CA GLU A 204 -14.77 -7.31 -2.82
C GLU A 204 -15.63 -8.42 -3.43
N ASP A 205 -15.22 -8.99 -4.57
CA ASP A 205 -15.93 -10.09 -5.23
C ASP A 205 -15.48 -11.47 -4.71
N VAL A 206 -14.17 -11.66 -4.51
CA VAL A 206 -13.60 -12.97 -4.09
C VAL A 206 -13.95 -13.31 -2.64
N ILE A 207 -13.96 -12.33 -1.73
CA ILE A 207 -14.19 -12.57 -0.30
C ILE A 207 -15.60 -13.14 -0.03
N PRO A 208 -16.71 -12.57 -0.56
CA PRO A 208 -18.03 -13.14 -0.42
C PRO A 208 -18.13 -14.60 -0.88
N GLU A 209 -17.56 -14.94 -2.04
CA GLU A 209 -17.59 -16.30 -2.56
C GLU A 209 -16.76 -17.27 -1.69
N LEU A 210 -15.69 -16.78 -1.06
CA LEU A 210 -14.93 -17.58 -0.10
C LEU A 210 -15.76 -17.94 1.14
N ILE A 211 -16.70 -17.09 1.55
CA ILE A 211 -17.46 -17.25 2.81
C ILE A 211 -18.92 -17.70 2.63
N GLN A 212 -19.44 -17.77 1.40
CA GLN A 212 -20.86 -18.06 1.11
C GLN A 212 -21.36 -19.38 1.72
N GLY A 213 -20.49 -20.39 1.83
CA GLY A 213 -20.81 -21.68 2.44
C GLY A 213 -20.92 -21.62 3.97
N TYR A 214 -20.23 -20.67 4.59
CA TYR A 214 -20.03 -20.58 6.04
C TYR A 214 -20.98 -19.59 6.73
N CYS A 215 -21.50 -18.62 5.99
CA CYS A 215 -22.29 -17.52 6.55
C CYS A 215 -23.70 -17.45 5.94
N GLU A 216 -24.63 -16.85 6.68
CA GLU A 216 -25.97 -16.49 6.25
C GLU A 216 -26.21 -14.99 6.45
N LEU A 217 -26.99 -14.37 5.56
CA LEU A 217 -27.32 -12.96 5.64
C LEU A 217 -28.69 -12.79 6.30
N LYS A 218 -28.74 -12.21 7.51
CA LYS A 218 -30.01 -11.87 8.18
C LYS A 218 -30.31 -10.39 8.05
N LYS A 219 -31.56 -10.05 7.73
CA LYS A 219 -32.08 -8.68 7.87
C LYS A 219 -32.63 -8.54 9.28
N ASP A 220 -32.20 -7.51 9.99
CA ASP A 220 -32.88 -7.11 11.22
C ASP A 220 -34.34 -6.78 10.87
N THR A 221 -35.25 -7.44 11.58
CA THR A 221 -36.70 -7.22 11.52
C THR A 221 -37.07 -5.98 12.30
#